data_AF-A0A970YTL6-F1
#
_entry.id   AF-A0A970YTL6-F1
#
_cell.length_a   1.000
_cell.length_b   1.000
_cell.length_c   1.000
_cell.angle_alpha   90.00
_cell.angle_beta   90.00
_cell.angle_gamma   90.00
#
_symmetry.space_group_name_H-M   'P 1'
#
loop_
_entity.id
_entity.type
_entity.pdbx_description
1 polymer ?
#
loop_
_entity_poly.entity_id
_entity_poly.type
_entity_poly.pdbx_seq_one_letter_code
_entity_poly.pdbx_strand_id
1 'polypeptide(L)'
;MQRLLDRAKRNDTVIVVCTQCLKGTAIIGEYEVSEELAKAGAVSGYDMTVEAAVAKLYYLLSMGYNIGKVKELMVENLRGELTKVL
;
A
#
# COMPACT_ATOMS: atom_id res chain seq x y z
N MET A 1 -6.54 11.80 -12.53
CA MET A 1 -5.81 11.02 -11.50
C MET A 1 -4.71 11.85 -10.86
N GLN A 2 -3.77 12.39 -11.64
CA GLN A 2 -2.62 13.18 -11.15
C GLN A 2 -2.92 14.17 -10.00
N ARG A 3 -3.93 15.06 -10.14
CA ARG A 3 -4.29 16.03 -9.10
C ARG A 3 -4.65 15.41 -7.75
N LEU A 4 -5.26 14.22 -7.75
CA LEU A 4 -5.61 13.48 -6.53
C LEU A 4 -4.35 12.94 -5.86
N LEU A 5 -3.47 12.33 -6.64
CA LEU A 5 -2.20 11.78 -6.16
C LEU A 5 -1.27 12.89 -5.64
N ASP A 6 -1.20 14.04 -6.31
CA ASP A 6 -0.44 15.20 -5.84
C ASP A 6 -1.00 15.75 -4.53
N ARG A 7 -2.32 15.73 -4.33
CA ARG A 7 -2.95 16.12 -3.07
C ARG A 7 -2.66 15.11 -1.97
N ALA A 8 -2.76 13.81 -2.25
CA ALA A 8 -2.43 12.75 -1.31
C ALA A 8 -0.97 12.85 -0.85
N LYS A 9 -0.05 13.09 -1.79
CA LYS A 9 1.37 13.29 -1.49
C LYS A 9 1.63 14.51 -0.62
N ARG A 10 0.99 15.65 -0.90
CA ARG A 10 1.12 16.86 -0.07
C ARG A 10 0.54 16.72 1.34
N ASN A 11 -0.40 15.79 1.53
CA ASN A 11 -1.04 15.53 2.81
C ASN A 11 -0.44 14.33 3.55
N ASP A 12 0.71 13.82 3.10
CA ASP A 12 1.34 12.61 3.63
C ASP A 12 0.39 11.41 3.77
N THR A 13 -0.55 11.28 2.84
CA THR A 13 -1.51 10.19 2.82
C THR A 13 -0.84 8.88 2.41
N VAL A 14 -1.03 7.81 3.21
CA VAL A 14 -0.60 6.46 2.86
C VAL A 14 -1.56 5.90 1.81
N ILE A 15 -1.02 5.45 0.68
CA ILE A 15 -1.78 4.81 -0.39
C ILE A 15 -1.32 3.36 -0.48
N VAL A 16 -2.26 2.42 -0.33
CA VAL A 16 -2.00 0.98 -0.44
C VAL A 16 -2.84 0.42 -1.59
N VAL A 17 -2.20 -0.27 -2.53
CA VAL A 17 -2.86 -0.84 -3.71
C VAL A 17 -3.13 -2.32 -3.46
N CYS A 18 -4.40 -2.72 -3.49
CA CYS A 18 -4.84 -4.11 -3.39
C CYS A 18 -5.41 -4.58 -4.74
N THR A 19 -5.33 -5.87 -5.03
CA THR A 19 -5.98 -6.45 -6.21
C THR A 19 -7.49 -6.57 -6.01
N GLN A 20 -8.27 -6.41 -7.09
CA GLN A 20 -9.71 -6.70 -7.10
C GLN A 20 -10.00 -8.17 -7.39
N CYS A 21 -9.00 -8.93 -7.83
CA CYS A 21 -9.13 -10.36 -8.05
C CYS A 21 -9.29 -11.08 -6.72
N LEU A 22 -10.12 -12.13 -6.68
CA LEU A 22 -10.31 -12.96 -5.47
C LEU A 22 -9.00 -13.61 -4.99
N LYS A 23 -8.09 -13.90 -5.93
CA LYS A 23 -6.72 -14.36 -5.67
C LYS A 23 -5.78 -13.65 -6.63
N GLY A 24 -4.63 -13.22 -6.11
CA GLY A 24 -3.58 -12.59 -6.88
C GLY A 24 -2.78 -11.62 -6.02
N THR A 25 -1.69 -11.15 -6.58
CA THR A 25 -0.79 -10.21 -5.92
C THR A 25 -0.88 -8.87 -6.65
N ALA A 26 -1.15 -7.78 -5.92
CA ALA A 26 -0.93 -6.45 -6.47
C ALA A 26 0.57 -6.21 -6.64
N ILE A 27 1.00 -5.75 -7.82
CA ILE A 27 2.38 -5.35 -8.05
C ILE A 27 2.36 -3.93 -8.58
N ILE A 28 3.15 -3.04 -7.96
CA ILE A 28 3.28 -1.64 -8.36
C ILE A 28 4.60 -1.49 -9.09
N GLY A 29 4.58 -0.84 -10.26
CA GLY A 29 5.75 -0.54 -11.08
C GLY A 29 5.99 -1.49 -12.25
N GLU A 30 5.26 -2.60 -12.35
CA GLU A 30 5.42 -3.56 -13.46
C GLU A 30 4.60 -3.21 -14.71
N TYR A 31 3.57 -2.37 -14.59
CA TYR A 31 2.74 -1.92 -15.71
C TYR A 31 2.65 -0.39 -15.75
N GLU A 32 2.60 0.21 -16.94
CA GLU A 32 2.53 1.67 -17.16
C GLU A 32 1.44 2.35 -16.30
N VAL A 33 0.30 1.68 -16.09
CA VAL A 33 -0.84 2.17 -15.30
C VAL A 33 -0.49 2.37 -13.81
N SER A 34 0.49 1.62 -13.29
CA SER A 34 0.93 1.69 -11.90
C SER A 34 2.08 2.67 -11.65
N GLU A 35 2.67 3.24 -12.70
CA GLU A 35 3.85 4.12 -12.58
C GLU A 35 3.50 5.44 -11.88
N GLU A 36 2.33 6.02 -12.15
CA GLU A 36 1.86 7.23 -11.43
C GLU A 36 1.66 6.97 -9.94
N LEU A 37 1.12 5.80 -9.58
CA LEU A 37 0.95 5.38 -8.18
C LEU A 37 2.31 5.18 -7.50
N ALA A 38 3.27 4.58 -8.20
CA ALA A 38 4.65 4.45 -7.73
C ALA A 38 5.29 5.84 -7.49
N LYS A 39 5.16 6.78 -8.44
CA LYS A 39 5.66 8.16 -8.33
C LYS A 39 4.99 8.94 -7.19
N ALA A 40 3.73 8.61 -6.88
CA ALA A 40 3.01 9.14 -5.72
C ALA A 40 3.44 8.50 -4.38
N GLY A 41 4.28 7.47 -4.42
CA GLY A 41 4.77 6.75 -3.25
C GLY A 41 3.74 5.81 -2.64
N ALA A 42 2.84 5.25 -3.47
CA ALA A 42 1.97 4.15 -3.07
C ALA A 42 2.77 2.87 -2.81
N VAL A 43 2.26 2.02 -1.93
CA VAL A 43 2.86 0.72 -1.59
C VAL A 43 1.94 -0.42 -1.99
N SER A 44 2.52 -1.57 -2.33
CA SER A 44 1.74 -2.74 -2.68
C SER A 44 1.13 -3.39 -1.44
N GLY A 45 -0.13 -3.80 -1.53
CA GLY A 45 -0.75 -4.71 -0.56
C GLY A 45 -0.46 -6.19 -0.82
N TYR A 46 0.28 -6.53 -1.88
CA TYR A 46 0.54 -7.90 -2.32
C TYR A 46 -0.75 -8.71 -2.44
N ASP A 47 -0.80 -9.88 -1.80
CA ASP A 47 -1.92 -10.81 -1.72
C ASP A 47 -2.79 -10.58 -0.47
N MET A 48 -2.64 -9.45 0.24
CA MET A 48 -3.56 -9.09 1.33
C MET A 48 -5.00 -9.00 0.82
N THR A 49 -5.93 -9.51 1.64
CA THR A 49 -7.33 -9.09 1.52
C THR A 49 -7.46 -7.60 1.81
N VAL A 50 -8.50 -6.96 1.27
CA VAL A 50 -8.77 -5.55 1.53
C VAL A 50 -8.99 -5.31 3.03
N GLU A 51 -9.65 -6.24 3.71
CA GLU A 51 -9.89 -6.22 5.15
C GLU A 51 -8.58 -6.25 5.94
N ALA A 52 -7.63 -7.12 5.55
CA ALA A 52 -6.31 -7.19 6.19
C ALA A 52 -5.51 -5.89 5.97
N ALA A 53 -5.53 -5.34 4.76
CA ALA A 53 -4.86 -4.09 4.45
C ALA A 53 -5.41 -2.92 5.27
N VAL A 54 -6.75 -2.80 5.39
CA VAL A 54 -7.41 -1.76 6.20
C VAL A 54 -7.10 -1.92 7.68
N ALA A 55 -7.20 -3.15 8.21
CA ALA A 55 -6.91 -3.43 9.61
C ALA A 55 -5.45 -3.09 9.96
N LYS A 56 -4.52 -3.48 9.09
CA LYS A 56 -3.09 -3.20 9.25
C LYS A 56 -2.78 -1.71 9.18
N LEU A 57 -3.40 -0.97 8.25
CA LEU A 57 -3.31 0.49 8.17
C LEU A 57 -3.78 1.14 9.48
N TYR A 58 -4.96 0.76 9.98
CA TYR A 58 -5.50 1.28 11.24
C TYR A 58 -4.57 1.03 12.41
N TYR A 59 -4.08 -0.21 12.53
CA TYR A 59 -3.12 -0.59 13.55
C TYR A 59 -1.85 0.26 13.47
N LEU A 60 -1.18 0.33 12.32
CA LEU A 60 0.09 1.04 12.17
C LEU A 60 -0.06 2.56 12.39
N LEU A 61 -1.16 3.16 11.94
CA LEU A 61 -1.44 4.59 12.18
C LEU A 61 -1.70 4.89 13.67
N SER A 62 -2.20 3.92 14.44
CA SER A 62 -2.41 4.08 15.88
C SER A 62 -1.12 4.04 16.72
N MET A 63 0.00 3.58 16.14
CA MET A 63 1.27 3.38 16.87
C MET A 63 2.13 4.64 16.99
N GLY A 64 1.70 5.79 16.44
CA GLY A 64 2.49 7.03 16.44
C GLY A 64 3.71 7.00 15.52
N TYR A 65 3.74 6.06 14.55
CA TYR A 65 4.80 5.98 13.56
C TYR A 65 4.75 7.12 12.55
N ASN A 66 5.91 7.55 12.06
CA ASN A 66 5.95 8.42 10.89
C ASN A 66 5.49 7.66 9.63
N ILE A 67 5.07 8.41 8.62
CA ILE A 67 4.48 7.86 7.40
C ILE A 67 5.44 6.96 6.62
N GLY A 68 6.75 7.25 6.66
CA GLY A 68 7.77 6.37 6.08
C GLY A 68 7.78 4.99 6.73
N LYS A 69 7.72 4.94 8.06
CA LYS A 69 7.67 3.68 8.82
C LYS A 69 6.36 2.93 8.62
N VAL A 70 5.23 3.63 8.49
CA VAL A 70 3.95 3.00 8.14
C VAL A 70 4.03 2.35 6.76
N LYS A 71 4.57 3.05 5.76
CA LYS A 71 4.76 2.50 4.40
C LYS A 71 5.69 1.28 4.38
N GLU A 72 6.80 1.34 5.11
CA GLU A 72 7.72 0.22 5.30
C GLU A 72 7.00 -0.99 5.91
N LEU A 73 6.29 -0.80 7.02
CA LEU A 73 5.60 -1.91 7.70
C LEU A 73 4.39 -2.43 6.93
N MET A 74 3.76 -1.63 6.07
CA MET A 74 2.68 -2.10 5.20
C MET A 74 3.12 -3.20 4.24
N VAL A 75 4.38 -3.17 3.76
CA VAL A 75 4.93 -4.16 2.83
C VAL A 75 5.62 -5.35 3.51
N GLU A 76 5.79 -5.31 4.83
CA GLU A 76 6.36 -6.43 5.60
C GLU A 76 5.29 -7.36 6.12
N ASN A 77 5.51 -8.67 6.07
CA ASN A 77 4.60 -9.63 6.70
C ASN A 77 4.76 -9.56 8.23
N LEU A 78 3.71 -9.16 8.95
CA LEU A 78 3.73 -9.05 10.40
C LEU A 78 3.11 -10.27 11.10
N ARG A 79 2.02 -10.83 10.55
CA ARG A 79 1.15 -11.83 11.20
C ARG A 79 0.58 -12.85 10.21
N GLY A 80 1.23 -13.05 9.06
CA GLY A 80 0.79 -13.96 8.00
C GLY A 80 -0.19 -13.34 7.02
N GLU A 81 -0.38 -12.02 7.05
CA GLU A 81 -1.37 -11.33 6.22
C GLU A 81 -0.95 -11.16 4.75
N LEU A 82 0.35 -11.28 4.46
CA LEU A 82 0.89 -11.15 3.10
C LEU A 82 2.07 -12.08 2.84
N THR A 83 2.24 -12.40 1.56
CA THR A 83 3.38 -13.13 0.99
C THR A 83 4.08 -12.23 -0.04
N LYS A 84 5.37 -11.97 0.15
CA LYS A 84 6.18 -11.27 -0.86
C LYS A 84 6.41 -12.21 -2.04
N VAL A 85 6.18 -11.70 -3.25
CA VAL A 85 6.62 -12.37 -4.47
C VAL A 85 8.13 -12.13 -4.58
N LEU A 86 8.90 -13.21 -4.67
CA LEU A 86 10.36 -13.19 -4.89
C LEU A 86 10.69 -12.80 -6.33
#